data_AF-A0A518BLR8-F1
#
_entry.id   AF-A0A518BLR8-F1
#
_cell.length_a   1.000
_cell.length_b   1.000
_cell.length_c   1.000
_cell.angle_alpha   90.00
_cell.angle_beta   90.00
_cell.angle_gamma   90.00
#
_symmetry.space_group_name_H-M   'P 1'
#
loop_
_entity.id
_entity.type
_entity.pdbx_description
1 polymer ?
#
loop_
_entity_poly.entity_id
_entity_poly.type
_entity_poly.pdbx_seq_one_letter_code
_entity_poly.pdbx_strand_id
1 'polypeptide(L)'
;MHGVFTSAIGPLPDGRVYPQILAVGEKITCATLDNDNFSIDSYGSSGAAALVSGTAALLYQAVPSLTPLEVKALILHTAADVTAGDPNAGGYGFMCSLTAVQAAQAGEHSDFLLPAGQEARFSIAGVAGETLSATFVSGRNATNLDESNDVDLDLRSPAGLVVWSSNGAIQNVDQIEYTFGETGGFTLAARIKAAFGSTPTRVAQAGLNQTPTLATDPDVGQPGPIANFADPVQVLNDDSPMGHFYIKGVGLAQATSVRLGGQSVNFTYQAPGRIRVQVPAGFPTGVHLAEVLGPLGSSGVFVEVGVGLPKFGITPINFVSTVWWGLESNPGEPYFVVLSPSSSPTQLPGIVDLGIGNGGLLLFTVATGVLPTSGIASGQIGGGGALPLGTLLHFQAAVFDLTTFTLIPSGVSSTLNSTFS
;
A
#
# COMPACT_ATOMS: atom_id res chain seq x y z
N MET A 1 23.88 20.61 -8.25
CA MET A 1 23.06 19.73 -9.12
C MET A 1 21.85 19.33 -8.31
N HIS A 2 20.67 19.86 -8.65
CA HIS A 2 19.41 19.42 -8.04
C HIS A 2 18.96 18.19 -8.82
N GLY A 3 19.05 17.01 -8.21
CA GLY A 3 18.58 15.76 -8.82
C GLY A 3 17.08 15.82 -9.05
N VAL A 4 16.63 15.40 -10.23
CA VAL A 4 15.20 15.22 -10.50
C VAL A 4 14.79 13.93 -9.79
N PHE A 5 13.99 14.03 -8.73
CA PHE A 5 13.41 12.87 -8.05
C PHE A 5 12.31 12.27 -8.93
N THR A 6 12.60 11.13 -9.56
CA THR A 6 11.67 10.43 -10.48
C THR A 6 11.13 9.12 -9.92
N SER A 7 11.57 8.72 -8.71
CA SER A 7 11.03 7.53 -8.06
C SER A 7 9.61 7.83 -7.57
N ALA A 8 8.67 6.96 -7.91
CA ALA A 8 7.33 7.00 -7.33
C ALA A 8 7.43 6.77 -5.81
N ILE A 9 6.61 7.50 -5.07
CA ILE A 9 6.51 7.46 -3.61
C ILE A 9 5.12 6.93 -3.28
N GLY A 10 5.05 6.06 -2.28
CA GLY A 10 3.77 5.55 -1.81
C GLY A 10 3.09 6.48 -0.81
N PRO A 11 2.18 5.91 -0.01
CA PRO A 11 1.59 4.58 -0.20
C PRO A 11 0.79 4.48 -1.51
N LEU A 12 0.37 3.28 -1.90
CA LEU A 12 -0.69 3.13 -2.91
C LEU A 12 -1.97 3.85 -2.44
N PRO A 13 -2.93 4.15 -3.34
CA PRO A 13 -4.16 4.85 -2.96
C PRO A 13 -4.93 4.20 -1.81
N ASP A 14 -4.80 2.88 -1.62
CA ASP A 14 -5.42 2.09 -0.56
C ASP A 14 -4.58 1.99 0.73
N GLY A 15 -3.44 2.70 0.79
CA GLY A 15 -2.52 2.75 1.93
C GLY A 15 -1.39 1.72 1.90
N ARG A 16 -1.34 0.82 0.90
CA ARG A 16 -0.29 -0.23 0.88
C ARG A 16 1.10 0.35 0.67
N VAL A 17 2.12 -0.31 1.26
CA VAL A 17 3.52 0.11 1.11
C VAL A 17 3.92 0.01 -0.37
N TYR A 18 4.42 1.13 -0.89
CA TYR A 18 4.95 1.26 -2.24
C TYR A 18 6.04 2.33 -2.29
N PRO A 19 7.13 2.15 -3.05
CA PRO A 19 7.55 0.87 -3.63
C PRO A 19 7.80 -0.16 -2.50
N GLN A 20 7.89 -1.44 -2.85
CA GLN A 20 8.18 -2.46 -1.83
C GLN A 20 9.68 -2.60 -1.55
N ILE A 21 10.54 -2.33 -2.53
CA ILE A 21 11.98 -2.46 -2.39
C ILE A 21 12.67 -1.38 -3.22
N LEU A 22 13.80 -0.89 -2.72
CA LEU A 22 14.69 0.02 -3.43
C LEU A 22 15.88 -0.73 -4.04
N ALA A 23 16.37 -0.20 -5.15
CA ALA A 23 17.63 -0.61 -5.76
C ALA A 23 18.26 0.61 -6.45
N VAL A 24 19.51 0.47 -6.89
CA VAL A 24 20.20 1.56 -7.61
C VAL A 24 19.41 1.91 -8.87
N GLY A 25 18.96 3.16 -8.97
CA GLY A 25 18.18 3.70 -10.09
C GLY A 25 18.86 4.86 -10.82
N GLU A 26 20.02 5.31 -10.35
CA GLU A 26 20.72 6.49 -10.89
C GLU A 26 22.08 6.07 -11.44
N LYS A 27 22.44 6.57 -12.64
CA LYS A 27 23.75 6.36 -13.28
C LYS A 27 24.14 4.89 -13.37
N ILE A 28 23.21 4.07 -13.83
CA ILE A 28 23.48 2.66 -14.07
C ILE A 28 24.13 2.55 -15.44
N THR A 29 25.44 2.32 -15.46
CA THR A 29 26.16 2.07 -16.71
C THR A 29 25.68 0.74 -17.31
N CYS A 30 25.05 0.81 -18.48
CA CYS A 30 24.50 -0.34 -19.20
C CYS A 30 24.96 -0.34 -20.66
N ALA A 31 24.70 -1.44 -21.37
CA ALA A 31 25.03 -1.56 -22.78
C ALA A 31 24.28 -0.52 -23.62
N THR A 32 24.96 0.06 -24.61
CA THR A 32 24.35 0.95 -25.60
C THR A 32 23.67 0.13 -26.69
N LEU A 33 22.45 0.51 -27.08
CA LEU A 33 21.73 -0.12 -28.18
C LEU A 33 22.56 -0.06 -29.47
N ASP A 34 22.67 -1.19 -30.16
CA ASP A 34 23.38 -1.36 -31.44
C ASP A 34 24.83 -0.85 -31.44
N ASN A 35 25.48 -0.88 -30.27
CA ASN A 35 26.88 -0.49 -30.14
C ASN A 35 27.63 -1.31 -29.08
N ASP A 36 28.14 -2.45 -29.52
CA ASP A 36 28.80 -3.47 -28.69
C ASP A 36 30.04 -2.98 -27.92
N ASN A 37 30.64 -1.85 -28.32
CA ASN A 37 31.86 -1.31 -27.72
C ASN A 37 31.61 -0.12 -26.77
N PHE A 38 30.35 0.24 -26.52
CA PHE A 38 30.02 1.42 -25.73
C PHE A 38 29.00 1.12 -24.63
N SER A 39 29.07 1.93 -23.58
CA SER A 39 28.09 1.97 -22.51
C SER A 39 27.41 3.33 -22.45
N ILE A 40 26.20 3.33 -21.91
CA ILE A 40 25.43 4.53 -21.61
C ILE A 40 24.95 4.48 -20.16
N ASP A 41 24.83 5.63 -19.51
CA ASP A 41 24.24 5.70 -18.18
C ASP A 41 22.71 5.75 -18.28
N SER A 42 22.05 4.82 -17.61
CA SER A 42 20.59 4.76 -17.45
C SER A 42 20.15 5.34 -16.11
N TYR A 43 18.94 5.91 -16.11
CA TYR A 43 18.34 6.61 -14.98
C TYR A 43 16.87 6.22 -14.86
N GLY A 44 16.40 6.04 -13.63
CA GLY A 44 15.00 5.77 -13.28
C GLY A 44 14.75 4.38 -12.69
N SER A 45 13.52 4.19 -12.24
CA SER A 45 13.04 2.95 -11.64
C SER A 45 13.10 1.75 -12.60
N SER A 46 13.12 1.97 -13.92
CA SER A 46 13.33 0.91 -14.91
C SER A 46 14.67 0.19 -14.72
N GLY A 47 15.74 0.94 -14.43
CA GLY A 47 17.05 0.36 -14.15
C GLY A 47 17.10 -0.35 -12.80
N ALA A 48 16.48 0.23 -11.78
CA ALA A 48 16.33 -0.41 -10.47
C ALA A 48 15.55 -1.75 -10.59
N ALA A 49 14.46 -1.76 -11.36
CA ALA A 49 13.66 -2.97 -11.61
C ALA A 49 14.46 -4.06 -12.34
N ALA A 50 15.34 -3.69 -13.29
CA ALA A 50 16.23 -4.63 -13.95
C ALA A 50 17.23 -5.27 -12.96
N LEU A 51 17.79 -4.50 -12.04
CA LEU A 51 18.67 -5.03 -10.99
C LEU A 51 17.93 -5.99 -10.05
N VAL A 52 16.72 -5.66 -9.62
CA VAL A 52 15.88 -6.55 -8.80
C VAL A 52 15.55 -7.85 -9.56
N SER A 53 15.25 -7.74 -10.85
CA SER A 53 15.02 -8.91 -11.72
C SER A 53 16.26 -9.80 -11.86
N GLY A 54 17.45 -9.20 -11.98
CA GLY A 54 18.72 -9.91 -11.96
C GLY A 54 18.98 -10.66 -10.65
N THR A 55 18.66 -10.03 -9.51
CA THR A 55 18.72 -10.70 -8.19
C THR A 55 17.76 -11.90 -8.11
N ALA A 56 16.54 -11.75 -8.61
CA ALA A 56 15.60 -12.87 -8.69
C ALA A 56 16.14 -14.02 -9.56
N ALA A 57 16.78 -13.72 -10.68
CA ALA A 57 17.44 -14.73 -11.52
C ALA A 57 18.58 -15.45 -10.80
N LEU A 58 19.40 -14.73 -10.02
CA LEU A 58 20.45 -15.33 -9.18
C LEU A 58 19.87 -16.26 -8.11
N LEU A 59 18.74 -15.89 -7.50
CA LEU A 59 18.03 -16.74 -6.55
C LEU A 59 17.56 -18.05 -7.20
N TYR A 60 16.91 -17.97 -8.37
CA TYR A 60 16.52 -19.18 -9.13
C TYR A 60 17.73 -20.00 -9.58
N GLN A 61 18.86 -19.37 -9.92
CA GLN A 61 20.07 -20.11 -10.25
C GLN A 61 20.63 -20.87 -9.05
N ALA A 62 20.62 -20.24 -7.87
CA ALA A 62 21.13 -20.83 -6.64
C ALA A 62 20.21 -21.94 -6.10
N VAL A 63 18.90 -21.73 -6.16
CA VAL A 63 17.87 -22.67 -5.68
C VAL A 63 16.72 -22.73 -6.71
N PRO A 64 16.81 -23.62 -7.72
CA PRO A 64 15.85 -23.67 -8.84
C PRO A 64 14.40 -24.01 -8.46
N SER A 65 14.17 -24.53 -7.26
CA SER A 65 12.84 -24.91 -6.77
C SER A 65 12.07 -23.77 -6.08
N LEU A 66 12.69 -22.60 -5.88
CA LEU A 66 12.04 -21.46 -5.24
C LEU A 66 10.75 -21.09 -5.97
N THR A 67 9.72 -20.72 -5.21
CA THR A 67 8.53 -20.09 -5.78
C THR A 67 8.72 -18.58 -5.91
N PRO A 68 7.94 -17.89 -6.78
CA PRO A 68 7.99 -16.44 -6.87
C PRO A 68 7.70 -15.73 -5.53
N LEU A 69 6.91 -16.35 -4.66
CA LEU A 69 6.57 -15.81 -3.35
C LEU A 69 7.75 -15.94 -2.37
N GLU A 70 8.50 -17.05 -2.41
CA GLU A 70 9.74 -17.22 -1.65
C GLU A 70 10.83 -16.26 -2.12
N VAL A 71 11.00 -16.08 -3.44
CA VAL A 71 11.93 -15.08 -3.99
C VAL A 71 11.61 -13.68 -3.46
N LYS A 72 10.32 -13.32 -3.43
CA LYS A 72 9.88 -12.05 -2.86
C LYS A 72 10.18 -11.96 -1.36
N ALA A 73 9.84 -12.99 -0.59
CA ALA A 73 10.10 -13.02 0.85
C ALA A 73 11.60 -12.86 1.16
N LEU A 74 12.47 -13.57 0.43
CA LEU A 74 13.92 -13.48 0.57
C LEU A 74 14.45 -12.08 0.27
N ILE A 75 14.05 -11.47 -0.86
CA ILE A 75 14.49 -10.12 -1.23
C ILE A 75 14.08 -9.08 -0.18
N LEU A 76 12.84 -9.16 0.34
CA LEU A 76 12.35 -8.21 1.34
C LEU A 76 12.95 -8.47 2.72
N HIS A 77 13.21 -9.72 3.10
CA HIS A 77 13.81 -10.08 4.37
C HIS A 77 15.25 -9.60 4.50
N THR A 78 16.02 -9.69 3.42
CA THR A 78 17.43 -9.32 3.43
C THR A 78 17.70 -7.90 2.95
N ALA A 79 16.63 -7.10 2.83
CA ALA A 79 16.73 -5.69 2.50
C ALA A 79 17.49 -4.95 3.61
N ALA A 80 18.41 -4.08 3.23
CA ALA A 80 19.06 -3.18 4.16
C ALA A 80 18.11 -2.05 4.54
N ASP A 81 18.03 -1.74 5.83
CA ASP A 81 17.21 -0.64 6.32
C ASP A 81 17.66 0.71 5.73
N VAL A 82 16.70 1.54 5.39
CA VAL A 82 16.88 2.90 4.89
C VAL A 82 16.25 3.84 5.91
N THR A 83 16.95 4.02 7.03
CA THR A 83 16.46 4.79 8.19
C THR A 83 16.41 6.31 7.97
N ALA A 84 16.96 6.80 6.86
CA ALA A 84 17.02 8.22 6.54
C ALA A 84 16.22 8.53 5.28
N GLY A 85 15.20 9.40 5.39
CA GLY A 85 14.44 9.89 4.25
C GLY A 85 12.93 9.89 4.48
N ASP A 86 12.18 10.02 3.39
CA ASP A 86 10.72 9.91 3.39
C ASP A 86 10.30 8.45 3.69
N PRO A 87 9.54 8.20 4.78
CA PRO A 87 9.10 6.85 5.13
C PRO A 87 8.25 6.19 4.04
N ASN A 88 7.59 6.96 3.18
CA ASN A 88 6.80 6.45 2.06
C ASN A 88 7.64 6.18 0.80
N ALA A 89 8.90 6.59 0.78
CA ALA A 89 9.81 6.34 -0.34
C ALA A 89 10.69 5.10 -0.10
N GLY A 90 10.90 4.70 1.16
CA GLY A 90 11.83 3.63 1.56
C GLY A 90 11.36 2.20 1.28
N GLY A 91 10.04 1.98 1.22
CA GLY A 91 9.49 0.62 1.15
C GLY A 91 9.94 -0.24 2.33
N TYR A 92 10.27 -1.50 2.05
CA TYR A 92 10.89 -2.42 3.02
C TYR A 92 12.42 -2.32 3.04
N GLY A 93 13.01 -1.32 2.38
CA GLY A 93 14.45 -1.05 2.40
C GLY A 93 15.14 -1.23 1.04
N PHE A 94 16.46 -1.28 1.07
CA PHE A 94 17.33 -1.35 -0.10
C PHE A 94 17.81 -2.77 -0.35
N MET A 95 17.61 -3.28 -1.55
CA MET A 95 17.94 -4.65 -1.94
C MET A 95 19.42 -4.98 -1.69
N CYS A 96 19.66 -6.14 -1.07
CA CYS A 96 20.98 -6.75 -0.95
C CYS A 96 20.99 -8.16 -1.56
N SER A 97 21.55 -8.27 -2.78
CA SER A 97 21.50 -9.52 -3.55
C SER A 97 22.30 -10.66 -2.92
N LEU A 98 23.46 -10.34 -2.32
CA LEU A 98 24.35 -11.35 -1.74
C LEU A 98 23.68 -12.06 -0.56
N THR A 99 23.12 -11.29 0.38
CA THR A 99 22.46 -11.83 1.56
C THR A 99 21.19 -12.61 1.19
N ALA A 100 20.43 -12.14 0.19
CA ALA A 100 19.27 -12.88 -0.33
C ALA A 100 19.67 -14.28 -0.85
N VAL A 101 20.72 -14.36 -1.67
CA VAL A 101 21.22 -15.63 -2.21
C VAL A 101 21.77 -16.55 -1.12
N GLN A 102 22.49 -15.99 -0.15
CA GLN A 102 23.00 -16.75 0.99
C GLN A 102 21.87 -17.33 1.85
N ALA A 103 20.83 -16.55 2.17
CA ALA A 103 19.65 -17.02 2.91
C ALA A 103 18.90 -18.12 2.14
N ALA A 104 18.78 -17.98 0.82
CA ALA A 104 18.21 -19.02 -0.03
C ALA A 104 19.01 -20.34 0.07
N GLN A 105 20.33 -20.27 -0.09
CA GLN A 105 21.20 -21.45 -0.02
C GLN A 105 21.23 -22.09 1.38
N ALA A 106 21.06 -21.30 2.43
CA ALA A 106 20.95 -21.76 3.80
C ALA A 106 19.63 -22.48 4.11
N GLY A 107 18.64 -22.43 3.21
CA GLY A 107 17.31 -23.00 3.42
C GLY A 107 16.43 -22.18 4.37
N GLU A 108 16.73 -20.90 4.55
CA GLU A 108 15.98 -19.99 5.44
C GLU A 108 14.69 -19.48 4.78
N HIS A 109 13.96 -20.38 4.11
CA HIS A 109 12.74 -20.06 3.40
C HIS A 109 11.81 -21.27 3.37
N SER A 110 10.52 -21.02 3.26
CA SER A 110 9.54 -22.06 2.97
C SER A 110 8.23 -21.47 2.45
N ASP A 111 7.60 -22.15 1.51
CA ASP A 111 6.24 -21.90 1.04
C ASP A 111 5.26 -22.95 1.59
N PHE A 112 4.11 -22.50 2.09
CA PHE A 112 3.07 -23.35 2.64
C PHE A 112 1.66 -22.80 2.35
N LEU A 113 0.68 -23.70 2.42
CA LEU A 113 -0.74 -23.32 2.37
C LEU A 113 -1.26 -23.17 3.79
N LEU A 114 -1.89 -22.03 4.07
CA LEU A 114 -2.54 -21.71 5.33
C LEU A 114 -4.06 -21.73 5.12
N PRO A 115 -4.77 -22.77 5.61
CA PRO A 115 -6.23 -22.80 5.57
C PRO A 115 -6.86 -21.77 6.51
N ALA A 116 -8.05 -21.28 6.15
CA ALA A 116 -8.84 -20.45 7.05
C ALA A 116 -9.18 -21.23 8.35
N GLY A 117 -9.06 -20.55 9.48
CA GLY A 117 -9.30 -21.14 10.81
C GLY A 117 -8.16 -22.03 11.34
N GLN A 118 -7.01 -22.04 10.66
CA GLN A 118 -5.78 -22.64 11.16
C GLN A 118 -4.70 -21.57 11.35
N GLU A 119 -3.68 -21.93 12.13
CA GLU A 119 -2.43 -21.20 12.25
C GLU A 119 -1.24 -22.10 11.87
N ALA A 120 -0.24 -21.51 11.23
CA ALA A 120 1.05 -22.12 10.94
C ALA A 120 2.04 -21.75 12.05
N ARG A 121 2.55 -22.75 12.78
CA ARG A 121 3.42 -22.58 13.96
C ARG A 121 4.87 -22.92 13.64
N PHE A 122 5.76 -22.04 14.03
CA PHE A 122 7.21 -22.20 14.01
C PHE A 122 7.73 -22.25 15.46
N SER A 123 8.60 -23.21 15.75
CA SER A 123 9.18 -23.39 17.09
C SER A 123 10.51 -22.66 17.16
N ILE A 124 10.54 -21.55 17.87
CA ILE A 124 11.72 -20.68 17.93
C ILE A 124 12.44 -20.90 19.26
N ALA A 125 13.72 -21.26 19.20
CA ALA A 125 14.59 -21.26 20.37
C ALA A 125 15.06 -19.82 20.62
N GLY A 126 14.41 -19.12 21.54
CA GLY A 126 14.79 -17.76 21.92
C GLY A 126 15.94 -17.78 22.92
N VAL A 127 16.92 -16.91 22.73
CA VAL A 127 18.02 -16.65 23.67
C VAL A 127 17.95 -15.19 24.09
N ALA A 128 17.96 -14.93 25.39
CA ALA A 128 17.86 -13.57 25.91
C ALA A 128 18.92 -12.63 25.29
N GLY A 129 18.47 -11.52 24.73
CA GLY A 129 19.32 -10.53 24.04
C GLY A 129 19.56 -10.80 22.55
N GLU A 130 19.21 -11.98 22.02
CA GLU A 130 19.22 -12.23 20.58
C GLU A 130 17.93 -11.73 19.92
N THR A 131 18.01 -11.39 18.63
CA THR A 131 16.88 -10.89 17.85
C THR A 131 16.38 -11.95 16.88
N LEU A 132 15.09 -12.25 16.96
CA LEU A 132 14.36 -12.95 15.91
C LEU A 132 14.02 -11.97 14.79
N SER A 133 14.39 -12.32 13.55
CA SER A 133 13.95 -11.61 12.36
C SER A 133 13.34 -12.60 11.37
N ALA A 134 12.16 -12.29 10.83
CA ALA A 134 11.56 -13.07 9.76
C ALA A 134 10.58 -12.22 8.95
N THR A 135 10.41 -12.54 7.67
CA THR A 135 9.45 -11.90 6.77
C THR A 135 8.48 -12.94 6.24
N PHE A 136 7.20 -12.65 6.31
CA PHE A 136 6.12 -13.46 5.75
C PHE A 136 5.46 -12.70 4.62
N VAL A 137 5.27 -13.34 3.48
CA VAL A 137 4.59 -12.78 2.32
C VAL A 137 3.41 -13.65 1.95
N SER A 138 2.20 -13.11 2.06
CA SER A 138 0.97 -13.79 1.65
C SER A 138 0.67 -13.52 0.16
N GLY A 139 0.24 -14.57 -0.54
CA GLY A 139 -0.16 -14.47 -1.94
C GLY A 139 -1.46 -13.67 -2.09
N ARG A 140 -1.50 -12.75 -3.04
CA ARG A 140 -2.74 -12.07 -3.47
C ARG A 140 -3.09 -12.51 -4.89
N ASN A 141 -4.36 -12.80 -5.14
CA ASN A 141 -4.87 -13.04 -6.49
C ASN A 141 -5.55 -11.77 -7.00
N ALA A 142 -5.10 -11.30 -8.18
CA ALA A 142 -5.33 -9.96 -8.71
C ALA A 142 -6.76 -9.65 -9.20
N THR A 143 -7.74 -10.52 -8.92
CA THR A 143 -9.12 -10.27 -9.36
C THR A 143 -9.85 -9.26 -8.50
N ASN A 144 -9.46 -9.07 -7.23
CA ASN A 144 -9.96 -8.02 -6.34
C ASN A 144 -8.86 -7.66 -5.33
N LEU A 145 -8.25 -6.48 -5.46
CA LEU A 145 -7.16 -6.02 -4.58
C LEU A 145 -7.62 -5.85 -3.12
N ASP A 146 -8.89 -5.54 -2.92
CA ASP A 146 -9.53 -5.35 -1.61
C ASP A 146 -9.88 -6.68 -0.90
N GLU A 147 -9.92 -7.80 -1.64
CA GLU A 147 -10.40 -9.10 -1.16
C GLU A 147 -9.23 -10.07 -0.95
N SER A 148 -8.21 -9.64 -0.19
CA SER A 148 -7.06 -10.47 0.17
C SER A 148 -7.13 -10.98 1.61
N ASN A 149 -6.68 -12.23 1.80
CA ASN A 149 -6.54 -12.83 3.12
C ASN A 149 -5.51 -12.04 3.93
N ASP A 150 -5.90 -11.73 5.15
CA ASP A 150 -5.12 -10.93 6.09
C ASP A 150 -4.36 -11.88 7.00
N VAL A 151 -3.09 -12.08 6.68
CA VAL A 151 -2.21 -12.99 7.42
C VAL A 151 -1.43 -12.17 8.43
N ASP A 152 -1.72 -12.36 9.71
CA ASP A 152 -0.98 -11.72 10.79
C ASP A 152 -0.04 -12.71 11.47
N LEU A 153 0.97 -12.16 12.14
CA LEU A 153 1.93 -12.89 12.93
C LEU A 153 1.72 -12.62 14.42
N ASP A 154 1.83 -13.66 15.25
CA ASP A 154 1.93 -13.52 16.70
C ASP A 154 3.12 -14.31 17.23
N LEU A 155 3.91 -13.69 18.11
CA LEU A 155 4.94 -14.37 18.88
C LEU A 155 4.40 -14.68 20.28
N ARG A 156 4.41 -15.95 20.66
CA ARG A 156 4.02 -16.43 21.99
C ARG A 156 5.25 -16.84 22.79
N SER A 157 5.31 -16.42 24.05
CA SER A 157 6.36 -16.78 25.01
C SER A 157 6.30 -18.26 25.40
N PRO A 158 7.31 -18.80 26.11
CA PRO A 158 7.28 -20.14 26.68
C PRO A 158 6.08 -20.40 27.60
N ALA A 159 5.53 -19.35 28.22
CA ALA A 159 4.30 -19.44 29.02
C ALA A 159 3.01 -19.44 28.17
N GLY A 160 3.13 -19.34 26.83
CA GLY A 160 2.01 -19.29 25.90
C GLY A 160 1.35 -17.91 25.74
N LEU A 161 1.92 -16.86 26.35
CA LEU A 161 1.39 -15.51 26.26
C LEU A 161 1.84 -14.84 24.97
N VAL A 162 0.93 -14.14 24.27
CA VAL A 162 1.31 -13.29 23.12
C VAL A 162 2.15 -12.13 23.63
N VAL A 163 3.40 -12.03 23.16
CA VAL A 163 4.36 -10.98 23.53
C VAL A 163 4.63 -9.99 22.39
N TRP A 164 4.23 -10.34 21.17
CA TRP A 164 4.29 -9.47 20.01
C TRP A 164 3.26 -9.93 18.97
N SER A 165 2.70 -8.97 18.21
CA SER A 165 1.79 -9.22 17.10
C SER A 165 2.09 -8.25 15.96
N SER A 166 1.94 -8.69 14.71
CA SER A 166 1.91 -7.79 13.58
C SER A 166 0.58 -7.03 13.54
N ASN A 167 0.65 -5.75 13.14
CA ASN A 167 -0.50 -4.83 13.08
C ASN A 167 -0.75 -4.33 11.64
N GLY A 168 -0.22 -5.03 10.62
CA GLY A 168 -0.33 -4.62 9.21
C GLY A 168 -1.78 -4.70 8.71
N ALA A 169 -2.43 -3.55 8.48
CA ALA A 169 -3.86 -3.54 8.15
C ALA A 169 -4.19 -4.03 6.72
N ILE A 170 -3.25 -3.92 5.78
CA ILE A 170 -3.51 -4.06 4.34
C ILE A 170 -2.31 -4.63 3.58
N GLN A 171 -1.19 -4.83 4.28
CA GLN A 171 0.00 -5.38 3.65
C GLN A 171 -0.20 -6.89 3.47
N ASN A 172 0.47 -7.43 2.47
CA ASN A 172 0.62 -8.88 2.34
C ASN A 172 2.04 -9.29 2.73
N VAL A 173 2.69 -8.44 3.52
CA VAL A 173 4.06 -8.59 3.96
C VAL A 173 4.04 -8.21 5.44
N ASP A 174 4.40 -9.16 6.28
CA ASP A 174 4.49 -9.00 7.72
C ASP A 174 5.90 -9.36 8.15
N GLN A 175 6.54 -8.46 8.88
CA GLN A 175 7.91 -8.62 9.36
C GLN A 175 7.93 -8.58 10.87
N ILE A 176 8.65 -9.52 11.46
CA ILE A 176 8.98 -9.51 12.88
C ILE A 176 10.44 -9.13 13.03
N GLU A 177 10.71 -8.21 13.94
CA GLU A 177 12.02 -7.98 14.53
C GLU A 177 11.82 -7.89 16.05
N TYR A 178 12.22 -8.93 16.78
CA TYR A 178 11.94 -9.06 18.20
C TYR A 178 13.16 -9.54 18.97
N THR A 179 13.65 -8.71 19.90
CA THR A 179 14.72 -9.10 20.82
C THR A 179 14.14 -9.85 22.02
N PHE A 180 14.60 -11.07 22.25
CA PHE A 180 14.09 -11.90 23.33
C PHE A 180 14.48 -11.34 24.70
N GLY A 181 13.48 -11.16 25.58
CA GLY A 181 13.70 -10.80 26.98
C GLY A 181 14.09 -11.98 27.86
N GLU A 182 13.85 -13.22 27.41
CA GLU A 182 14.15 -14.45 28.15
C GLU A 182 14.57 -15.58 27.21
N THR A 183 15.33 -16.53 27.74
CA THR A 183 15.73 -17.75 27.01
C THR A 183 14.66 -18.83 27.17
N GLY A 184 14.19 -19.41 26.07
CA GLY A 184 13.17 -20.46 26.10
C GLY A 184 12.58 -20.80 24.73
N GLY A 185 11.59 -21.70 24.73
CA GLY A 185 10.86 -22.07 23.51
C GLY A 185 9.70 -21.11 23.23
N PHE A 186 9.83 -20.29 22.19
CA PHE A 186 8.79 -19.40 21.70
C PHE A 186 8.03 -20.06 20.54
N THR A 187 6.80 -19.61 20.30
CA THR A 187 6.02 -20.01 19.11
C THR A 187 5.71 -18.78 18.28
N LEU A 188 6.25 -18.70 17.07
CA LEU A 188 5.79 -17.74 16.08
C LEU A 188 4.65 -18.38 15.29
N ALA A 189 3.49 -17.74 15.25
CA ALA A 189 2.30 -18.24 14.57
C ALA A 189 1.88 -17.27 13.46
N ALA A 190 1.75 -17.76 12.23
CA ALA A 190 1.10 -17.05 11.13
C ALA A 190 -0.35 -17.53 11.02
N ARG A 191 -1.31 -16.60 10.99
CA ARG A 191 -2.74 -16.94 11.00
C ARG A 191 -3.56 -15.97 10.17
N ILE A 192 -4.66 -16.45 9.62
CA ILE A 192 -5.57 -15.63 8.83
C ILE A 192 -6.61 -15.01 9.76
N LYS A 193 -6.35 -13.80 10.28
CA LYS A 193 -7.33 -13.10 11.11
C LYS A 193 -8.58 -12.74 10.31
N ALA A 194 -8.44 -12.51 9.00
CA ALA A 194 -9.57 -12.31 8.10
C ALA A 194 -9.43 -13.06 6.77
N ALA A 195 -10.19 -14.14 6.61
CA ALA A 195 -10.19 -14.98 5.41
C ALA A 195 -11.28 -14.57 4.41
N PHE A 196 -10.90 -14.08 3.24
CA PHE A 196 -11.73 -13.98 2.04
C PHE A 196 -11.84 -15.31 1.33
N GLY A 197 -13.08 -15.80 1.23
CA GLY A 197 -13.37 -17.10 0.62
C GLY A 197 -12.90 -18.29 1.47
N SER A 198 -12.97 -19.48 0.88
CA SER A 198 -12.60 -20.75 1.53
C SER A 198 -11.25 -21.31 1.04
N THR A 199 -10.61 -20.63 0.09
CA THR A 199 -9.35 -21.09 -0.51
C THR A 199 -8.20 -20.84 0.49
N PRO A 200 -7.35 -21.85 0.76
CA PRO A 200 -6.14 -21.65 1.55
C PRO A 200 -5.26 -20.54 0.98
N THR A 201 -4.72 -19.69 1.86
CA THR A 201 -3.74 -18.67 1.48
C THR A 201 -2.39 -19.31 1.26
N ARG A 202 -1.76 -19.06 0.12
CA ARG A 202 -0.33 -19.39 -0.04
C ARG A 202 0.51 -18.36 0.69
N VAL A 203 1.44 -18.79 1.54
CA VAL A 203 2.32 -17.93 2.33
C VAL A 203 3.74 -18.42 2.17
N ALA A 204 4.66 -17.51 1.84
CA ALA A 204 6.08 -17.76 1.92
C ALA A 204 6.66 -17.06 3.14
N GLN A 205 7.64 -17.68 3.78
CA GLN A 205 8.47 -17.04 4.80
C GLN A 205 9.93 -17.00 4.36
N ALA A 206 10.66 -16.02 4.87
CA ALA A 206 12.11 -15.98 4.85
C ALA A 206 12.65 -15.61 6.26
N GLY A 207 13.84 -16.11 6.57
CA GLY A 207 14.54 -15.92 7.85
C GLY A 207 14.42 -17.11 8.82
N LEU A 208 13.60 -18.12 8.50
CA LEU A 208 13.46 -19.32 9.31
C LEU A 208 13.88 -20.56 8.51
N ASN A 209 14.75 -21.38 9.06
CA ASN A 209 15.10 -22.69 8.49
C ASN A 209 14.17 -23.79 9.04
N GLN A 210 12.86 -23.59 8.87
CA GLN A 210 11.82 -24.47 9.40
C GLN A 210 10.60 -24.48 8.47
N THR A 211 9.98 -25.66 8.35
CA THR A 211 8.62 -25.78 7.83
C THR A 211 7.63 -25.70 8.99
N PRO A 212 6.54 -24.92 8.90
CA PRO A 212 5.60 -24.80 9.99
C PRO A 212 4.81 -26.09 10.21
N THR A 213 4.30 -26.25 11.43
CA THR A 213 3.23 -27.19 11.73
C THR A 213 1.89 -26.47 11.72
N LEU A 214 0.87 -27.08 11.12
CA LEU A 214 -0.48 -26.52 11.13
C LEU A 214 -1.24 -26.95 12.38
N ALA A 215 -1.96 -26.01 12.99
CA ALA A 215 -2.84 -26.26 14.12
C ALA A 215 -4.14 -25.47 13.98
N THR A 216 -5.18 -25.86 14.71
CA THR A 216 -6.39 -25.03 14.83
C THR A 216 -6.03 -23.70 15.47
N ASP A 217 -6.46 -22.60 14.85
CA ASP A 217 -6.28 -21.27 15.43
C ASP A 217 -7.17 -21.14 16.68
N PRO A 218 -6.59 -20.84 17.86
CA PRO A 218 -7.32 -20.80 19.12
C PRO A 218 -8.43 -19.74 19.16
N ASP A 219 -8.37 -18.71 18.31
CA ASP A 219 -9.36 -17.62 18.31
C ASP A 219 -10.58 -17.94 17.43
N VAL A 220 -10.55 -19.04 16.68
CA VAL A 220 -11.67 -19.46 15.83
C VAL A 220 -12.82 -19.97 16.68
N GLY A 221 -13.92 -19.21 16.68
CA GLY A 221 -15.16 -19.58 17.37
C GLY A 221 -15.18 -19.24 18.87
N GLN A 222 -14.16 -18.57 19.41
CA GLN A 222 -14.19 -18.09 20.79
C GLN A 222 -15.04 -16.80 20.92
N PRO A 223 -16.01 -16.74 21.84
CA PRO A 223 -16.73 -15.50 22.15
C PRO A 223 -15.81 -14.52 22.84
N GLY A 224 -15.39 -13.48 22.11
CA GLY A 224 -14.67 -12.33 22.64
C GLY A 224 -15.52 -11.07 22.50
N PRO A 225 -15.37 -10.08 23.41
CA PRO A 225 -15.98 -8.77 23.20
C PRO A 225 -15.46 -8.15 21.90
N ILE A 226 -16.35 -7.46 21.17
CA ILE A 226 -15.97 -6.69 20.00
C ILE A 226 -15.10 -5.52 20.48
N ALA A 227 -13.82 -5.46 20.07
CA ALA A 227 -12.86 -4.48 20.58
C ALA A 227 -11.65 -4.26 19.65
N ASN A 228 -10.82 -3.27 19.99
CA ASN A 228 -9.52 -2.98 19.38
C ASN A 228 -9.59 -2.71 17.87
N PHE A 229 -10.42 -1.75 17.49
CA PHE A 229 -10.48 -1.34 16.09
C PHE A 229 -9.21 -0.60 15.67
N ALA A 230 -8.57 -1.09 14.61
CA ALA A 230 -7.51 -0.35 13.92
C ALA A 230 -8.12 0.61 12.89
N ASP A 231 -7.35 1.64 12.53
CA ASP A 231 -7.79 2.71 11.61
C ASP A 231 -8.51 2.14 10.38
N PRO A 232 -9.71 2.66 10.05
CA PRO A 232 -10.42 2.25 8.87
C PRO A 232 -9.56 2.56 7.64
N VAL A 233 -9.37 1.53 6.82
CA VAL A 233 -8.78 1.69 5.49
C VAL A 233 -9.60 2.75 4.75
N GLN A 234 -8.93 3.84 4.37
CA GLN A 234 -9.49 4.97 3.64
C GLN A 234 -10.28 4.47 2.42
N VAL A 235 -11.47 5.04 2.23
CA VAL A 235 -12.40 4.71 1.15
C VAL A 235 -11.80 5.19 -0.18
N LEU A 236 -11.56 4.28 -1.11
CA LEU A 236 -11.36 4.61 -2.51
C LEU A 236 -12.71 4.57 -3.23
N ASN A 237 -13.15 5.69 -3.78
CA ASN A 237 -14.16 5.70 -4.82
C ASN A 237 -13.48 5.35 -6.15
N ASP A 238 -13.13 4.08 -6.36
CA ASP A 238 -12.78 3.60 -7.69
C ASP A 238 -14.08 3.49 -8.52
N ASP A 239 -14.42 4.54 -9.28
CA ASP A 239 -15.41 4.62 -10.39
C ASP A 239 -16.79 3.92 -10.21
N SER A 240 -17.13 3.48 -9.00
CA SER A 240 -18.29 2.63 -8.70
C SER A 240 -19.16 3.29 -7.64
N PRO A 241 -20.50 3.25 -7.77
CA PRO A 241 -21.45 3.86 -6.83
C PRO A 241 -21.52 3.19 -5.44
N MET A 242 -20.48 2.47 -5.02
CA MET A 242 -20.47 1.56 -3.88
C MET A 242 -19.19 1.69 -3.04
N GLY A 243 -18.90 2.88 -2.51
CA GLY A 243 -17.85 3.04 -1.50
C GLY A 243 -18.03 2.06 -0.34
N HIS A 244 -16.99 1.36 0.06
CA HIS A 244 -17.00 0.45 1.21
C HIS A 244 -15.75 0.71 2.06
N PHE A 245 -15.79 0.31 3.32
CA PHE A 245 -14.61 0.34 4.20
C PHE A 245 -14.52 -0.96 4.99
N TYR A 246 -13.34 -1.24 5.50
CA TYR A 246 -13.10 -2.38 6.38
C TYR A 246 -12.99 -1.93 7.83
N ILE A 247 -13.63 -2.66 8.73
CA ILE A 247 -13.39 -2.56 10.16
C ILE A 247 -12.62 -3.81 10.57
N LYS A 248 -11.44 -3.63 11.18
CA LYS A 248 -10.63 -4.71 11.76
C LYS A 248 -10.66 -4.66 13.27
N GLY A 249 -10.78 -5.78 13.94
CA GLY A 249 -10.84 -5.85 15.41
C GLY A 249 -11.01 -7.28 15.88
N VAL A 250 -11.10 -7.52 17.18
CA VAL A 250 -11.34 -8.86 17.74
C VAL A 250 -12.84 -9.14 17.89
N GLY A 251 -13.22 -10.41 17.85
CA GLY A 251 -14.62 -10.83 18.09
C GLY A 251 -15.58 -10.51 16.94
N LEU A 252 -15.09 -10.10 15.76
CA LEU A 252 -15.94 -9.66 14.66
C LEU A 252 -16.74 -10.78 13.98
N ALA A 253 -16.35 -12.04 14.20
CA ALA A 253 -17.17 -13.20 13.82
C ALA A 253 -18.55 -13.21 14.51
N GLN A 254 -18.77 -12.39 15.53
CA GLN A 254 -20.05 -12.27 16.23
C GLN A 254 -20.82 -10.97 15.91
N ALA A 255 -20.28 -10.13 15.03
CA ALA A 255 -20.99 -8.94 14.58
C ALA A 255 -22.36 -9.30 13.99
N THR A 256 -23.41 -8.66 14.48
CA THR A 256 -24.80 -8.84 14.03
C THR A 256 -25.29 -7.68 13.18
N SER A 257 -24.77 -6.47 13.40
CA SER A 257 -25.12 -5.27 12.63
C SER A 257 -24.01 -4.22 12.75
N VAL A 258 -23.99 -3.28 11.81
CA VAL A 258 -23.14 -2.09 11.86
C VAL A 258 -24.02 -0.85 11.75
N ARG A 259 -23.68 0.18 12.51
CA ARG A 259 -24.25 1.52 12.36
C ARG A 259 -23.17 2.49 11.93
N LEU A 260 -23.45 3.31 10.93
CA LEU A 260 -22.57 4.39 10.47
C LEU A 260 -23.27 5.72 10.72
N GLY A 261 -22.69 6.58 11.55
CA GLY A 261 -23.34 7.82 11.97
C GLY A 261 -24.70 7.61 12.63
N GLY A 262 -24.89 6.47 13.32
CA GLY A 262 -26.15 6.06 13.93
C GLY A 262 -27.16 5.40 12.98
N GLN A 263 -26.92 5.39 11.67
CA GLN A 263 -27.78 4.72 10.68
C GLN A 263 -27.34 3.27 10.49
N SER A 264 -28.28 2.32 10.45
CA SER A 264 -27.94 0.92 10.18
C SER A 264 -27.47 0.75 8.73
N VAL A 265 -26.32 0.10 8.56
CA VAL A 265 -25.71 -0.15 7.25
C VAL A 265 -25.44 -1.64 7.07
N ASN A 266 -25.43 -2.09 5.82
CA ASN A 266 -25.11 -3.47 5.49
C ASN A 266 -23.60 -3.68 5.59
N PHE A 267 -23.20 -4.81 6.17
CA PHE A 267 -21.86 -5.36 5.98
C PHE A 267 -21.97 -6.62 5.13
N THR A 268 -21.06 -6.79 4.18
CA THR A 268 -21.16 -7.83 3.13
C THR A 268 -20.12 -8.92 3.29
N TYR A 269 -19.23 -8.80 4.28
CA TYR A 269 -18.20 -9.77 4.60
C TYR A 269 -17.94 -9.76 6.11
N GLN A 270 -17.73 -10.96 6.68
CA GLN A 270 -17.49 -11.16 8.11
C GLN A 270 -16.50 -12.30 8.37
N ALA A 271 -15.48 -11.99 9.16
CA ALA A 271 -14.48 -12.91 9.66
C ALA A 271 -14.11 -12.55 11.11
N PRO A 272 -13.39 -13.42 11.86
CA PRO A 272 -13.01 -13.15 13.25
C PRO A 272 -12.31 -11.81 13.47
N GLY A 273 -11.49 -11.38 12.50
CA GLY A 273 -10.67 -10.17 12.56
C GLY A 273 -11.13 -9.00 11.70
N ARG A 274 -12.14 -9.14 10.83
CA ARG A 274 -12.54 -8.08 9.88
C ARG A 274 -13.98 -8.22 9.39
N ILE A 275 -14.63 -7.08 9.16
CA ILE A 275 -15.89 -6.96 8.41
C ILE A 275 -15.77 -5.92 7.30
N ARG A 276 -16.51 -6.09 6.19
CA ARG A 276 -16.63 -5.08 5.12
C ARG A 276 -17.97 -4.37 5.23
N VAL A 277 -17.94 -3.06 5.45
CA VAL A 277 -19.12 -2.23 5.60
C VAL A 277 -19.38 -1.46 4.32
N GLN A 278 -20.60 -1.57 3.81
CA GLN A 278 -21.03 -0.83 2.64
C GLN A 278 -21.44 0.59 3.05
N VAL A 279 -20.82 1.61 2.45
CA VAL A 279 -21.31 2.99 2.57
C VAL A 279 -22.56 3.12 1.68
N PRO A 280 -23.71 3.53 2.23
CA PRO A 280 -24.90 3.79 1.42
C PRO A 280 -24.64 4.87 0.36
N ALA A 281 -25.24 4.72 -0.82
CA ALA A 281 -25.17 5.76 -1.84
C ALA A 281 -25.72 7.09 -1.29
N GLY A 282 -24.94 8.17 -1.45
CA GLY A 282 -25.30 9.50 -0.92
C GLY A 282 -25.16 9.64 0.60
N PHE A 283 -24.47 8.73 1.28
CA PHE A 283 -24.12 8.91 2.69
C PHE A 283 -23.30 10.20 2.87
N PRO A 284 -23.57 11.01 3.92
CA PRO A 284 -22.83 12.26 4.14
C PRO A 284 -21.32 12.04 4.19
N THR A 285 -20.55 12.97 3.65
CA THR A 285 -19.10 12.99 3.81
C THR A 285 -18.70 13.61 5.14
N GLY A 286 -17.54 13.22 5.67
CA GLY A 286 -16.98 13.65 6.94
C GLY A 286 -16.64 12.48 7.86
N VAL A 287 -16.28 12.80 9.11
CA VAL A 287 -15.96 11.79 10.13
C VAL A 287 -17.24 11.30 10.80
N HIS A 288 -17.46 9.98 10.76
CA HIS A 288 -18.63 9.31 11.32
C HIS A 288 -18.21 8.18 12.27
N LEU A 289 -18.98 7.95 13.32
CA LEU A 289 -18.79 6.77 14.15
C LEU A 289 -19.37 5.54 13.42
N ALA A 290 -18.51 4.55 13.13
CA ALA A 290 -18.91 3.21 12.74
C ALA A 290 -18.96 2.32 13.99
N GLU A 291 -20.17 2.00 14.45
CA GLU A 291 -20.44 1.13 15.59
C GLU A 291 -20.74 -0.29 15.11
N VAL A 292 -19.97 -1.28 15.55
CA VAL A 292 -20.24 -2.70 15.32
C VAL A 292 -20.93 -3.27 16.55
N LEU A 293 -22.07 -3.91 16.33
CA LEU A 293 -22.89 -4.51 17.40
C LEU A 293 -22.80 -6.03 17.33
N GLY A 294 -22.71 -6.67 18.48
CA GLY A 294 -22.77 -8.12 18.64
C GLY A 294 -23.48 -8.54 19.93
N PRO A 295 -23.63 -9.85 20.17
CA PRO A 295 -24.37 -10.39 21.30
C PRO A 295 -23.73 -10.07 22.66
N LEU A 296 -22.44 -9.76 22.69
CA LEU A 296 -21.68 -9.44 23.92
C LEU A 296 -21.43 -7.93 24.10
N GLY A 297 -22.01 -7.07 23.27
CA GLY A 297 -21.87 -5.61 23.35
C GLY A 297 -21.64 -4.96 21.99
N SER A 298 -21.39 -3.65 22.00
CA SER A 298 -20.96 -2.90 20.83
C SER A 298 -19.61 -2.24 21.09
N SER A 299 -18.92 -1.91 20.00
CA SER A 299 -17.76 -1.04 20.01
C SER A 299 -17.81 -0.17 18.76
N GLY A 300 -17.12 0.97 18.77
CA GLY A 300 -17.10 1.85 17.61
C GLY A 300 -15.71 2.37 17.26
N VAL A 301 -15.54 2.72 15.99
CA VAL A 301 -14.36 3.38 15.43
C VAL A 301 -14.81 4.56 14.59
N PHE A 302 -14.07 5.67 14.63
CA PHE A 302 -14.33 6.78 13.74
C PHE A 302 -13.81 6.46 12.35
N VAL A 303 -14.67 6.65 11.35
CA VAL A 303 -14.39 6.43 9.94
C VAL A 303 -14.64 7.72 9.18
N GLU A 304 -13.73 8.08 8.30
CA GLU A 304 -13.93 9.19 7.38
C GLU A 304 -14.61 8.67 6.12
N VAL A 305 -15.81 9.19 5.84
CA VAL A 305 -16.54 8.90 4.62
C VAL A 305 -16.33 10.08 3.68
N GLY A 306 -15.81 9.84 2.49
CA GLY A 306 -15.39 10.90 1.58
C GLY A 306 -14.00 10.61 1.04
N VAL A 307 -13.41 11.60 0.40
CA VAL A 307 -12.08 11.52 -0.20
C VAL A 307 -11.23 12.53 0.55
N GLY A 308 -10.24 12.04 1.32
CA GLY A 308 -9.41 12.85 2.23
C GLY A 308 -8.62 13.96 1.51
N LEU A 309 -7.28 13.85 1.44
CA LEU A 309 -6.50 14.77 0.61
C LEU A 309 -6.95 14.66 -0.87
N PRO A 310 -6.97 15.78 -1.63
CA PRO A 310 -7.48 15.78 -2.99
C PRO A 310 -6.66 14.85 -3.90
N LYS A 311 -7.34 13.96 -4.61
CA LYS A 311 -6.74 13.02 -5.57
C LYS A 311 -6.99 13.51 -6.99
N PHE A 312 -5.92 13.61 -7.77
CA PHE A 312 -5.97 14.14 -9.12
C PHE A 312 -5.26 13.21 -10.09
N GLY A 313 -5.94 12.86 -11.18
CA GLY A 313 -5.46 11.96 -12.22
C GLY A 313 -5.77 12.46 -13.62
N ILE A 314 -5.04 11.93 -14.62
CA ILE A 314 -5.25 12.21 -16.04
C ILE A 314 -5.25 10.93 -16.88
N THR A 315 -6.04 10.91 -17.96
CA THR A 315 -6.13 9.78 -18.92
C THR A 315 -6.48 10.27 -20.33
N PRO A 316 -5.94 9.71 -21.43
CA PRO A 316 -4.73 8.88 -21.48
C PRO A 316 -3.46 9.70 -21.17
N ILE A 317 -2.36 9.01 -20.89
CA ILE A 317 -1.08 9.62 -20.49
C ILE A 317 -0.34 10.25 -21.72
N ASN A 318 -0.92 10.19 -22.93
CA ASN A 318 -0.35 10.80 -24.14
C ASN A 318 -1.12 12.05 -24.62
N PHE A 319 -0.42 13.17 -24.73
CA PHE A 319 -1.01 14.48 -25.07
C PHE A 319 -1.35 14.69 -26.55
N VAL A 320 -1.19 13.66 -27.39
CA VAL A 320 -1.52 13.69 -28.83
C VAL A 320 -3.04 13.67 -29.05
N SER A 321 -3.78 13.09 -28.09
CA SER A 321 -5.24 13.12 -28.01
C SER A 321 -5.73 14.05 -26.90
N THR A 322 -7.06 14.20 -26.79
CA THR A 322 -7.71 14.83 -25.65
C THR A 322 -7.26 14.19 -24.34
N VAL A 323 -6.77 15.01 -23.40
CA VAL A 323 -6.48 14.56 -22.03
C VAL A 323 -7.68 14.83 -21.16
N TRP A 324 -8.23 13.75 -20.59
CA TRP A 324 -9.23 13.80 -19.54
C TRP A 324 -8.53 13.96 -18.21
N TRP A 325 -9.14 14.73 -17.32
CA TRP A 325 -8.71 14.85 -15.94
C TRP A 325 -9.87 14.51 -15.00
N GLY A 326 -9.51 13.94 -13.87
CA GLY A 326 -10.41 13.66 -12.75
C GLY A 326 -9.83 14.23 -11.47
N LEU A 327 -10.68 14.85 -10.67
CA LEU A 327 -10.39 15.34 -9.34
C LEU A 327 -11.41 14.79 -8.36
N GLU A 328 -10.92 14.21 -7.28
CA GLU A 328 -11.72 13.75 -6.15
C GLU A 328 -11.31 14.53 -4.90
N SER A 329 -12.26 15.19 -4.23
CA SER A 329 -12.12 15.75 -2.87
C SER A 329 -13.50 15.93 -2.23
N ASN A 330 -13.59 16.47 -1.02
CA ASN A 330 -14.86 16.56 -0.32
C ASN A 330 -15.89 17.39 -1.11
N PRO A 331 -17.15 16.93 -1.18
CA PRO A 331 -18.24 17.68 -1.80
C PRO A 331 -18.35 19.11 -1.28
N GLY A 332 -18.65 20.05 -2.19
CA GLY A 332 -18.83 21.45 -1.84
C GLY A 332 -17.54 22.25 -1.66
N GLU A 333 -16.37 21.62 -1.70
CA GLU A 333 -15.10 22.34 -1.69
C GLU A 333 -14.84 23.00 -3.05
N PRO A 334 -14.50 24.30 -3.09
CA PRO A 334 -14.01 24.95 -4.29
C PRO A 334 -12.68 24.34 -4.75
N TYR A 335 -12.48 24.18 -6.04
CA TYR A 335 -11.24 23.65 -6.60
C TYR A 335 -10.76 24.47 -7.79
N PHE A 336 -9.47 24.30 -8.07
CA PHE A 336 -8.89 24.64 -9.37
C PHE A 336 -7.93 23.55 -9.83
N VAL A 337 -7.82 23.40 -11.14
CA VAL A 337 -6.87 22.54 -11.83
C VAL A 337 -5.96 23.44 -12.64
N VAL A 338 -4.65 23.18 -12.55
CA VAL A 338 -3.61 23.89 -13.28
C VAL A 338 -2.74 22.91 -14.05
N LEU A 339 -2.10 23.43 -15.10
CA LEU A 339 -1.03 22.74 -15.80
C LEU A 339 0.22 23.61 -15.87
N SER A 340 1.37 22.98 -16.03
CA SER A 340 2.64 23.64 -16.28
C SER A 340 3.58 22.77 -17.11
N PRO A 341 4.38 23.34 -18.01
CA PRO A 341 5.52 22.66 -18.62
C PRO A 341 6.72 22.51 -17.65
N SER A 342 6.61 23.00 -16.40
CA SER A 342 7.68 22.93 -15.41
C SER A 342 7.21 22.23 -14.14
N SER A 343 7.98 21.23 -13.72
CA SER A 343 7.89 20.59 -12.40
C SER A 343 8.58 21.38 -11.28
N SER A 344 9.05 22.60 -11.55
CA SER A 344 9.59 23.46 -10.49
C SER A 344 8.42 23.94 -9.62
N PRO A 345 8.49 23.83 -8.29
CA PRO A 345 7.41 24.26 -7.43
C PRO A 345 7.03 25.73 -7.58
N THR A 346 5.79 26.02 -7.25
CA THR A 346 5.28 27.38 -7.06
C THR A 346 4.94 27.55 -5.60
N GLN A 347 5.68 28.41 -4.92
CA GLN A 347 5.34 28.85 -3.58
C GLN A 347 4.54 30.15 -3.69
N LEU A 348 3.29 30.13 -3.26
CA LEU A 348 2.49 31.33 -3.06
C LEU A 348 2.24 31.45 -1.55
N PRO A 349 3.14 32.11 -0.81
CA PRO A 349 3.06 32.20 0.64
C PRO A 349 1.68 32.70 1.10
N GLY A 350 1.03 31.93 1.98
CA GLY A 350 -0.30 32.24 2.50
C GLY A 350 -1.47 31.92 1.55
N ILE A 351 -1.20 31.31 0.39
CA ILE A 351 -2.22 30.85 -0.56
C ILE A 351 -2.11 29.34 -0.72
N VAL A 352 -1.09 28.85 -1.45
CA VAL A 352 -0.91 27.42 -1.76
C VAL A 352 0.51 27.16 -2.26
N ASP A 353 1.09 26.03 -1.85
CA ASP A 353 2.34 25.53 -2.42
C ASP A 353 2.02 24.43 -3.43
N LEU A 354 2.27 24.71 -4.71
CA LEU A 354 2.10 23.76 -5.80
C LEU A 354 3.44 23.12 -6.14
N GLY A 355 3.42 21.85 -6.53
CA GLY A 355 4.62 21.12 -6.97
C GLY A 355 5.07 21.49 -8.38
N ILE A 356 4.36 22.39 -9.07
CA ILE A 356 4.58 22.76 -10.48
C ILE A 356 4.52 24.29 -10.66
N GLY A 357 4.95 24.80 -11.82
CA GLY A 357 4.69 26.19 -12.22
C GLY A 357 5.84 27.20 -12.16
N ASN A 358 7.02 26.81 -11.70
CA ASN A 358 8.23 27.64 -11.66
C ASN A 358 8.02 29.01 -11.00
N GLY A 359 7.63 29.00 -9.72
CA GLY A 359 7.32 30.24 -8.98
C GLY A 359 6.09 30.98 -9.52
N GLY A 360 5.16 30.25 -10.16
CA GLY A 360 3.91 30.77 -10.73
C GLY A 360 4.02 31.34 -12.15
N LEU A 361 5.23 31.45 -12.71
CA LEU A 361 5.43 32.06 -14.03
C LEU A 361 4.94 31.19 -15.19
N LEU A 362 4.81 29.89 -14.97
CA LEU A 362 4.44 28.90 -15.99
C LEU A 362 3.19 28.11 -15.60
N LEU A 363 2.32 28.69 -14.77
CA LEU A 363 1.03 28.10 -14.42
C LEU A 363 -0.06 28.55 -15.38
N PHE A 364 -0.82 27.58 -15.88
CA PHE A 364 -1.99 27.82 -16.72
C PHE A 364 -3.20 27.15 -16.07
N THR A 365 -4.26 27.90 -15.82
CA THR A 365 -5.51 27.36 -15.28
C THR A 365 -6.20 26.51 -16.34
N VAL A 366 -6.55 25.29 -15.96
CA VAL A 366 -7.30 24.32 -16.76
C VAL A 366 -8.79 24.43 -16.47
N ALA A 367 -9.14 24.38 -15.19
CA ALA A 367 -10.51 24.37 -14.73
C ALA A 367 -10.61 24.97 -13.33
N THR A 368 -11.78 25.50 -13.00
CA THR A 368 -12.16 25.88 -11.64
C THR A 368 -13.60 25.46 -11.42
N GLY A 369 -13.98 25.24 -10.18
CA GLY A 369 -15.35 24.89 -9.86
C GLY A 369 -15.56 24.64 -8.38
N VAL A 370 -16.71 24.05 -8.08
CA VAL A 370 -17.03 23.51 -6.76
C VAL A 370 -17.33 22.03 -6.95
N LEU A 371 -16.78 21.20 -6.09
CA LEU A 371 -16.99 19.75 -6.17
C LEU A 371 -18.48 19.44 -5.98
N PRO A 372 -19.09 18.66 -6.89
CA PRO A 372 -20.49 18.27 -6.78
C PRO A 372 -20.71 17.34 -5.58
N THR A 373 -21.97 17.01 -5.28
CA THR A 373 -22.34 16.12 -4.17
C THR A 373 -21.72 14.73 -4.26
N SER A 374 -21.25 14.31 -5.45
CA SER A 374 -20.49 13.07 -5.62
C SER A 374 -19.03 13.16 -5.15
N GLY A 375 -18.49 14.36 -4.92
CA GLY A 375 -17.07 14.58 -4.60
C GLY A 375 -16.13 14.41 -5.79
N ILE A 376 -16.67 14.32 -7.02
CA ILE A 376 -15.89 14.08 -8.23
C ILE A 376 -16.14 15.18 -9.25
N ALA A 377 -15.08 15.87 -9.64
CA ALA A 377 -15.05 16.78 -10.79
C ALA A 377 -14.21 16.16 -11.90
N SER A 378 -14.65 16.32 -13.15
CA SER A 378 -13.89 15.86 -14.31
C SER A 378 -14.03 16.83 -15.47
N GLY A 379 -13.09 16.74 -16.39
CA GLY A 379 -13.13 17.53 -17.61
C GLY A 379 -12.10 17.05 -18.61
N GLN A 380 -11.95 17.82 -19.67
CA GLN A 380 -11.06 17.48 -20.76
C GLN A 380 -10.31 18.71 -21.26
N ILE A 381 -9.10 18.48 -21.76
CA ILE A 381 -8.30 19.46 -22.48
C ILE A 381 -8.07 18.91 -23.88
N GLY A 382 -8.58 19.64 -24.88
CA GLY A 382 -8.45 19.24 -26.28
C GLY A 382 -7.04 19.45 -26.84
N GLY A 383 -6.46 18.36 -27.34
CA GLY A 383 -5.44 18.25 -28.39
C GLY A 383 -4.22 19.20 -28.37
N GLY A 384 -3.08 18.70 -27.90
CA GLY A 384 -1.75 19.31 -28.01
C GLY A 384 -1.15 19.39 -29.42
N GLY A 385 -1.97 19.49 -30.47
CA GLY A 385 -1.51 19.55 -31.86
C GLY A 385 -0.61 20.75 -32.19
N ALA A 386 -0.51 21.72 -31.27
CA ALA A 386 0.38 22.88 -31.37
C ALA A 386 1.63 22.79 -30.47
N LEU A 387 1.73 21.81 -29.58
CA LEU A 387 2.89 21.65 -28.70
C LEU A 387 3.98 20.81 -29.39
N PRO A 388 5.27 21.14 -29.22
CA PRO A 388 6.35 20.31 -29.73
C PRO A 388 6.28 18.88 -29.16
N LEU A 389 6.58 17.88 -29.97
CA LEU A 389 6.80 16.51 -29.51
C LEU A 389 7.92 16.49 -28.45
N GLY A 390 7.75 15.66 -27.42
CA GLY A 390 8.65 15.60 -26.27
C GLY A 390 8.35 16.65 -25.19
N THR A 391 7.35 17.50 -25.37
CA THR A 391 6.89 18.42 -24.31
C THR A 391 6.27 17.63 -23.17
N LEU A 392 6.84 17.73 -21.98
CA LEU A 392 6.26 17.18 -20.76
C LEU A 392 5.33 18.23 -20.12
N LEU A 393 4.11 17.84 -19.82
CA LEU A 393 3.15 18.66 -19.10
C LEU A 393 2.84 18.02 -17.75
N HIS A 394 2.83 18.86 -16.73
CA HIS A 394 2.47 18.50 -15.36
C HIS A 394 1.14 19.14 -15.02
N PHE A 395 0.28 18.39 -14.37
CA PHE A 395 -1.05 18.77 -13.92
C PHE A 395 -1.13 18.63 -12.42
N GLN A 396 -1.80 19.58 -11.79
CA GLN A 396 -2.06 19.54 -10.36
C GLN A 396 -3.39 20.23 -10.09
N ALA A 397 -4.13 19.74 -9.12
CA ALA A 397 -5.28 20.44 -8.58
C ALA A 397 -4.95 20.99 -7.20
N ALA A 398 -5.73 21.97 -6.76
CA ALA A 398 -5.84 22.27 -5.34
C ALA A 398 -7.30 22.50 -4.99
N VAL A 399 -7.63 22.16 -3.75
CA VAL A 399 -8.97 22.25 -3.22
C VAL A 399 -8.95 23.14 -1.99
N PHE A 400 -9.95 24.01 -1.87
CA PHE A 400 -10.10 24.91 -0.74
C PHE A 400 -10.92 24.23 0.35
N ASP A 401 -10.24 23.84 1.41
CA ASP A 401 -10.89 23.30 2.60
C ASP A 401 -11.55 24.46 3.37
N LEU A 402 -12.89 24.46 3.34
CA LEU A 402 -13.73 25.47 3.99
C LEU A 402 -13.70 25.39 5.52
N THR A 403 -13.21 24.28 6.09
CA THR A 403 -13.13 24.09 7.54
C THR A 403 -11.86 24.69 8.12
N THR A 404 -10.73 24.49 7.45
CA THR A 404 -9.43 25.02 7.86
C THR A 404 -9.10 26.36 7.20
N PHE A 405 -9.86 26.77 6.19
CA PHE A 405 -9.59 27.93 5.33
C PHE A 405 -8.21 27.84 4.66
N THR A 406 -7.83 26.64 4.24
CA THR A 406 -6.54 26.38 3.58
C THR A 406 -6.74 25.80 2.18
N LEU A 407 -5.78 26.03 1.29
CA LEU A 407 -5.71 25.32 0.01
C LEU A 407 -4.84 24.08 0.18
N ILE A 408 -5.41 22.93 -0.16
CA ILE A 408 -4.75 21.64 -0.10
C ILE A 408 -4.39 21.24 -1.54
N PRO A 409 -3.10 21.13 -1.89
CA PRO A 409 -2.69 20.69 -3.21
C PRO A 409 -2.86 19.16 -3.36
N SER A 410 -3.24 18.71 -4.56
CA SER A 410 -3.22 17.29 -4.91
C SER A 410 -1.80 16.83 -5.24
N GLY A 411 -1.63 15.53 -5.48
CA GLY A 411 -0.46 15.00 -6.18
C GLY A 411 -0.33 15.57 -7.61
N VAL A 412 0.88 15.49 -8.17
CA VAL A 412 1.17 15.94 -9.54
C VAL A 412 1.02 14.76 -10.51
N SER A 413 0.20 14.93 -11.53
CA SER A 413 0.06 13.99 -12.65
C SER A 413 0.79 14.53 -13.88
N SER A 414 1.53 13.71 -14.62
CA SER A 414 2.34 14.17 -15.76
C SER A 414 2.04 13.37 -17.02
N THR A 415 2.13 14.03 -18.17
CA THR A 415 1.88 13.44 -19.50
C THR A 415 2.90 13.97 -20.50
N LEU A 416 3.37 13.08 -21.37
CA LEU A 416 4.31 13.41 -22.43
C LEU A 416 3.55 13.59 -23.74
N ASN A 417 3.85 14.67 -24.46
CA ASN A 417 3.41 14.82 -25.84
C ASN A 417 4.25 13.91 -26.75
N SER A 418 3.81 12.66 -26.95
CA SER A 418 4.51 11.68 -27.80
C SER A 418 3.55 10.89 -28.68
N THR A 419 4.00 10.52 -29.89
CA THR A 419 3.24 9.73 -30.87
C THR A 419 3.12 8.25 -30.51
N PHE A 420 3.70 7.81 -29.39
CA PHE A 420 3.70 6.42 -28.95
C PHE A 420 2.79 6.27 -27.72
N SER A 421 2.00 5.20 -27.70
CA SER A 421 0.99 4.87 -26.69
C SER A 421 1.59 4.43 -25.37
#